data_AF-A0A9D7LCH4-F1
#
_entry.id   AF-A0A9D7LCH4-F1
#
_cell.length_a   1.000
_cell.length_b   1.000
_cell.length_c   1.000
_cell.angle_alpha   90.00
_cell.angle_beta   90.00
_cell.angle_gamma   90.00
#
_symmetry.space_group_name_H-M   'P 1'
#
loop_
_entity.id
_entity.type
_entity.pdbx_description
1 polymer ?
#
loop_
_entity_poly.entity_id
_entity_poly.type
_entity_poly.pdbx_seq_one_letter_code
_entity_poly.pdbx_strand_id
1 'polypeptide(L)'
;MKRIEVKLSLPVVAPLLDVIKELDADLRQNLAAPLAINDLEADFHGTWVDELLAGQNEDVRILLALFNEEFFSEGVISIDEDNAEHVVRACAAVRLVLRARHLQQMDEETLESGEVDLAKLSDPTRRSFMCYLFLATLQELIIQHLDSSIIGS
;
A
#
# COMPACT_ATOMS: atom_id res chain seq x y z
N MET A 1 6.75 -15.24 11.57
CA MET A 1 6.15 -14.11 12.34
C MET A 1 4.90 -14.62 13.07
N LYS A 2 4.52 -14.12 14.26
CA LYS A 2 3.20 -14.46 14.84
C LYS A 2 2.09 -13.80 14.03
N ARG A 3 0.98 -14.51 13.81
CA ARG A 3 -0.22 -13.95 13.15
C ARG A 3 -0.72 -12.71 13.88
N ILE A 4 -1.01 -11.66 13.13
CA ILE A 4 -1.51 -10.37 13.57
C ILE A 4 -2.97 -10.29 13.09
N GLU A 5 -3.87 -9.96 13.99
CA GLU A 5 -5.25 -9.65 13.66
C GLU A 5 -5.49 -8.16 13.88
N VAL A 6 -5.92 -7.45 12.83
CA VAL A 6 -6.13 -6.01 12.87
C VAL A 6 -7.62 -5.75 12.75
N LYS A 7 -8.20 -5.18 13.82
CA LYS A 7 -9.59 -4.75 13.81
C LYS A 7 -9.70 -3.33 13.25
N LEU A 8 -10.54 -3.20 12.24
CA LEU A 8 -10.69 -2.02 11.41
C LEU A 8 -12.15 -1.59 11.35
N SER A 9 -12.38 -0.28 11.29
CA SER A 9 -13.72 0.27 11.15
C SER A 9 -14.15 0.23 9.68
N LEU A 10 -15.12 -0.64 9.36
CA LEU A 10 -15.60 -0.81 7.98
C LEU A 10 -16.07 0.51 7.33
N PRO A 11 -16.85 1.39 8.00
CA PRO A 11 -17.25 2.68 7.42
C PRO A 11 -16.07 3.61 7.09
N VAL A 12 -14.93 3.44 7.77
CA VAL A 12 -13.73 4.25 7.56
C VAL A 12 -12.88 3.64 6.45
N VAL A 13 -12.71 2.32 6.43
CA VAL A 13 -11.78 1.63 5.53
C VAL A 13 -12.38 1.38 4.15
N ALA A 14 -13.69 1.08 4.04
CA ALA A 14 -14.30 0.78 2.74
C ALA A 14 -14.07 1.88 1.68
N PRO A 15 -14.23 3.19 1.99
CA PRO A 15 -13.90 4.26 1.04
C PRO A 15 -12.43 4.34 0.63
N LEU A 16 -11.51 3.80 1.46
CA LEU A 16 -10.08 3.74 1.15
C LEU A 16 -9.78 2.56 0.22
N LEU A 17 -10.50 1.44 0.37
CA LEU A 17 -10.40 0.30 -0.54
C LEU A 17 -10.81 0.69 -1.97
N ASP A 18 -11.80 1.56 -2.11
CA ASP A 18 -12.19 2.08 -3.43
C ASP A 18 -11.03 2.83 -4.08
N VAL A 19 -10.30 3.67 -3.32
CA VAL A 19 -9.10 4.35 -3.81
C VAL A 19 -8.02 3.36 -4.24
N ILE A 20 -7.76 2.32 -3.45
CA ILE A 20 -6.76 1.29 -3.80
C ILE A 20 -7.17 0.56 -5.08
N LYS A 21 -8.44 0.20 -5.24
CA LYS A 21 -8.98 -0.47 -6.44
C LYS A 21 -8.93 0.42 -7.69
N GLU A 22 -9.17 1.71 -7.53
CA GLU A 22 -9.01 2.68 -8.63
C GLU A 22 -7.56 2.72 -9.12
N LEU A 23 -6.58 2.61 -8.21
CA LEU A 23 -5.16 2.59 -8.55
C LEU A 23 -4.66 1.21 -9.04
N ASP A 24 -5.26 0.11 -8.61
CA ASP A 24 -4.93 -1.26 -9.06
C ASP A 24 -4.99 -1.39 -10.59
N ALA A 25 -6.00 -0.78 -11.23
CA ALA A 25 -6.11 -0.81 -12.69
C ALA A 25 -4.87 -0.22 -13.40
N ASP A 26 -4.27 0.81 -12.82
CA ASP A 26 -3.07 1.44 -13.34
C ASP A 26 -1.80 0.67 -12.96
N LEU A 27 -1.70 0.23 -11.71
CA LEU A 27 -0.60 -0.59 -11.20
C LEU A 27 -0.45 -1.91 -11.97
N ARG A 28 -1.55 -2.43 -12.54
CA ARG A 28 -1.52 -3.59 -13.43
C ARG A 28 -0.75 -3.39 -14.71
N GLN A 29 -0.58 -2.15 -15.16
CA GLN A 29 0.03 -1.81 -16.43
C GLN A 29 1.33 -1.03 -16.27
N ASN A 30 1.52 -0.39 -15.12
CA ASN A 30 2.64 0.50 -14.84
C ASN A 30 3.29 0.16 -13.50
N LEU A 31 4.63 0.21 -13.48
CA LEU A 31 5.37 0.14 -12.22
C LEU A 31 5.04 1.37 -11.35
N ALA A 32 4.85 1.16 -10.05
CA ALA A 32 4.58 2.21 -9.08
C ALA A 32 5.74 3.23 -8.99
N ALA A 33 6.97 2.75 -9.24
CA ALA A 33 8.15 3.57 -9.39
C ALA A 33 8.79 3.29 -10.76
N PRO A 34 9.16 4.34 -11.53
CA PRO A 34 9.81 4.15 -12.82
C PRO A 34 11.20 3.51 -12.62
N LEU A 35 11.54 2.55 -13.49
CA LEU A 35 12.87 1.96 -13.52
C LEU A 35 13.86 2.96 -14.17
N ALA A 36 14.73 3.56 -13.37
CA ALA A 36 15.70 4.56 -13.84
C ALA A 36 17.02 3.91 -14.32
N ILE A 37 16.94 2.80 -15.07
CA ILE A 37 18.11 2.09 -15.59
C ILE A 37 18.11 2.17 -17.12
N ASN A 38 18.94 3.06 -17.66
CA ASN A 38 18.96 3.36 -19.09
C ASN A 38 20.03 2.57 -19.87
N ASP A 39 20.93 1.87 -19.18
CA ASP A 39 22.10 1.20 -19.77
C ASP A 39 21.90 -0.33 -19.96
N LEU A 40 20.64 -0.79 -20.00
CA LEU A 40 20.29 -2.18 -20.26
C LEU A 40 19.99 -2.40 -21.74
N GLU A 41 20.34 -3.57 -22.25
CA GLU A 41 19.85 -4.02 -23.56
C GLU A 41 18.31 -4.15 -23.51
N ALA A 42 17.65 -3.81 -24.62
CA ALA A 42 16.20 -3.65 -24.67
C ALA A 42 15.43 -4.92 -24.25
N ASP A 43 15.90 -6.10 -24.66
CA ASP A 43 15.23 -7.37 -24.35
C ASP A 43 15.33 -7.72 -22.84
N PHE A 44 16.48 -7.42 -22.22
CA PHE A 44 16.66 -7.58 -20.77
C PHE A 44 15.81 -6.58 -19.99
N HIS A 45 15.76 -5.32 -20.45
CA HIS A 45 14.90 -4.31 -19.83
C HIS A 45 13.42 -4.72 -19.88
N GLY A 46 12.93 -5.20 -21.03
CA GLY A 46 11.54 -5.66 -21.18
C GLY A 46 11.21 -6.80 -20.23
N THR A 47 12.03 -7.86 -20.21
CA THR A 47 11.84 -9.02 -19.33
C THR A 47 11.83 -8.60 -17.85
N TRP A 48 12.74 -7.72 -17.45
CA TRP A 48 12.82 -7.26 -16.07
C TRP A 48 11.59 -6.43 -15.66
N VAL A 49 11.12 -5.53 -16.54
CA VAL A 49 9.89 -4.78 -16.29
C VAL A 49 8.70 -5.71 -16.13
N ASP A 50 8.58 -6.74 -16.97
CA ASP A 50 7.49 -7.72 -16.89
C ASP A 50 7.51 -8.49 -15.57
N GLU A 51 8.69 -8.92 -15.10
CA GLU A 51 8.84 -9.60 -13.81
C GLU A 51 8.50 -8.69 -12.62
N LEU A 52 8.97 -7.44 -12.64
CA LEU A 52 8.66 -6.46 -11.60
C LEU A 52 7.16 -6.15 -11.56
N LEU A 53 6.53 -6.01 -12.72
CA LEU A 53 5.11 -5.75 -12.84
C LEU A 53 4.28 -6.94 -12.33
N ALA A 54 4.69 -8.17 -12.66
CA ALA A 54 4.06 -9.38 -12.16
C ALA A 54 4.14 -9.47 -10.63
N GLY A 55 5.31 -9.20 -10.04
CA GLY A 55 5.50 -9.18 -8.59
C GLY A 55 4.65 -8.11 -7.90
N GLN A 56 4.66 -6.89 -8.42
CA GLN A 56 3.82 -5.79 -7.91
C GLN A 56 2.33 -6.14 -7.95
N ASN A 57 1.86 -6.72 -9.05
CA ASN A 57 0.46 -7.08 -9.22
C ASN A 57 0.03 -8.17 -8.25
N GLU A 58 0.91 -9.14 -8.00
CA GLU A 58 0.66 -10.17 -7.01
C GLU A 58 0.60 -9.59 -5.59
N ASP A 59 1.53 -8.69 -5.24
CA ASP A 59 1.53 -7.98 -3.97
C ASP A 59 0.20 -7.22 -3.75
N VAL A 60 -0.23 -6.43 -4.73
CA VAL A 60 -1.48 -5.65 -4.66
C VAL A 60 -2.71 -6.56 -4.58
N ARG A 61 -2.70 -7.69 -5.31
CA ARG A 61 -3.77 -8.69 -5.24
C ARG A 61 -3.87 -9.29 -3.83
N ILE A 62 -2.75 -9.63 -3.21
CA ILE A 62 -2.70 -10.16 -1.83
C ILE A 62 -3.21 -9.12 -0.83
N LEU A 63 -2.79 -7.85 -0.95
CA LEU A 63 -3.31 -6.75 -0.12
C LEU A 63 -4.84 -6.65 -0.23
N LEU A 64 -5.39 -6.62 -1.45
CA LEU A 64 -6.84 -6.54 -1.65
C LEU A 64 -7.58 -7.77 -1.13
N ALA A 65 -6.96 -8.95 -1.19
CA ALA A 65 -7.53 -10.20 -0.69
C ALA A 65 -7.68 -10.24 0.84
N LEU A 66 -6.96 -9.39 1.59
CA LEU A 66 -7.17 -9.23 3.02
C LEU A 66 -8.59 -8.72 3.36
N PHE A 67 -9.20 -7.96 2.44
CA PHE A 67 -10.51 -7.36 2.62
C PHE A 67 -11.60 -8.25 2.00
N ASN A 68 -11.67 -9.50 2.46
CA ASN A 68 -12.60 -10.53 2.01
C ASN A 68 -13.93 -10.50 2.82
N GLU A 69 -14.75 -11.55 2.67
CA GLU A 69 -16.03 -11.68 3.39
C GLU A 69 -15.88 -11.58 4.91
N GLU A 70 -14.83 -12.16 5.49
CA GLU A 70 -14.54 -12.11 6.94
C GLU A 70 -14.29 -10.67 7.41
N PHE A 71 -13.54 -9.89 6.63
CA PHE A 71 -13.36 -8.46 6.91
C PHE A 71 -14.69 -7.70 6.85
N PHE A 72 -15.56 -7.98 5.87
CA PHE A 72 -16.84 -7.31 5.75
C PHE A 72 -17.84 -7.71 6.84
N SER A 73 -17.72 -8.91 7.42
CA SER A 73 -18.58 -9.36 8.53
C SER A 73 -18.06 -8.96 9.91
N GLU A 74 -16.75 -9.08 10.14
CA GLU A 74 -16.14 -8.95 11.48
C GLU A 74 -15.29 -7.68 11.65
N GLY A 75 -14.93 -7.04 10.54
CA GLY A 75 -14.03 -5.90 10.52
C GLY A 75 -12.60 -6.28 10.85
N VAL A 76 -12.18 -7.51 10.57
CA VAL A 76 -10.84 -8.01 10.92
C VAL A 76 -10.09 -8.43 9.65
N ILE A 77 -8.81 -8.06 9.57
CA ILE A 77 -7.86 -8.63 8.61
C ILE A 77 -6.79 -9.43 9.35
N SER A 78 -6.26 -10.46 8.70
CA SER A 78 -5.23 -11.33 9.27
C SER A 78 -3.95 -11.28 8.46
N ILE A 79 -2.84 -11.03 9.14
CA ILE A 79 -1.51 -10.91 8.54
C ILE A 79 -0.57 -11.89 9.23
N ASP A 80 0.16 -12.68 8.46
CA ASP A 80 1.08 -13.70 8.94
C ASP A 80 2.34 -13.74 8.07
N GLU A 81 3.19 -14.74 8.28
CA GLU A 81 4.45 -14.85 7.55
C GLU A 81 4.31 -15.12 6.07
N ASP A 82 3.15 -15.62 5.61
CA ASP A 82 2.92 -15.93 4.20
C ASP A 82 2.55 -14.67 3.40
N ASN A 83 1.96 -13.66 4.05
CA ASN A 83 1.46 -12.47 3.37
C ASN A 83 2.09 -11.14 3.82
N ALA A 84 2.78 -11.09 4.96
CA ALA A 84 3.28 -9.83 5.53
C ALA A 84 4.14 -9.03 4.56
N GLU A 85 5.10 -9.67 3.90
CA GLU A 85 6.03 -8.97 3.00
C GLU A 85 5.32 -8.45 1.75
N HIS A 86 4.42 -9.26 1.18
CA HIS A 86 3.56 -8.86 0.06
C HIS A 86 2.73 -7.63 0.41
N VAL A 87 2.11 -7.62 1.59
CA VAL A 87 1.29 -6.50 2.06
C VAL A 87 2.13 -5.24 2.27
N VAL A 88 3.34 -5.37 2.85
CA VAL A 88 4.24 -4.22 3.02
C VAL A 88 4.64 -3.61 1.67
N ARG A 89 5.01 -4.44 0.68
CA ARG A 89 5.39 -3.96 -0.65
C ARG A 89 4.20 -3.34 -1.40
N ALA A 90 3.03 -3.97 -1.33
CA ALA A 90 1.81 -3.42 -1.92
C ALA A 90 1.45 -2.04 -1.35
N CYS A 91 1.51 -1.88 -0.03
CA CYS A 91 1.28 -0.60 0.62
C CYS A 91 2.27 0.46 0.12
N ALA A 92 3.54 0.12 -0.08
CA ALA A 92 4.54 1.04 -0.62
C ALA A 92 4.21 1.44 -2.07
N ALA A 93 3.90 0.47 -2.92
CA ALA A 93 3.53 0.71 -4.32
C ALA A 93 2.33 1.66 -4.44
N VAL A 94 1.26 1.40 -3.69
CA VAL A 94 0.06 2.25 -3.71
C VAL A 94 0.37 3.64 -3.14
N ARG A 95 1.15 3.75 -2.05
CA ARG A 95 1.57 5.04 -1.49
C ARG A 95 2.40 5.88 -2.46
N LEU A 96 3.30 5.25 -3.22
CA LEU A 96 4.09 5.94 -4.25
C LEU A 96 3.20 6.52 -5.34
N VAL A 97 2.20 5.76 -5.82
CA VAL A 97 1.26 6.26 -6.83
C VAL A 97 0.36 7.36 -6.27
N LEU A 98 -0.15 7.22 -5.04
CA LEU A 98 -0.92 8.27 -4.36
C LEU A 98 -0.11 9.56 -4.25
N ARG A 99 1.16 9.46 -3.83
CA ARG A 99 2.10 10.58 -3.74
C ARG A 99 2.29 11.25 -5.09
N ALA A 100 2.58 10.45 -6.11
CA ALA A 100 2.89 10.93 -7.45
C ALA A 100 1.70 11.53 -8.19
N ARG A 101 0.45 11.17 -7.87
CA ARG A 101 -0.74 11.62 -8.63
C ARG A 101 -1.64 12.58 -7.88
N HIS A 102 -1.89 12.32 -6.60
CA HIS A 102 -2.95 13.00 -5.85
C HIS A 102 -2.41 13.92 -4.76
N LEU A 103 -1.19 13.66 -4.27
CA LEU A 103 -0.61 14.37 -3.14
C LEU A 103 0.62 15.20 -3.52
N GLN A 104 0.88 15.46 -4.80
CA GLN A 104 2.07 16.19 -5.27
C GLN A 104 2.29 17.55 -4.60
N GLN A 105 1.19 18.22 -4.22
CA GLN A 105 1.22 19.56 -3.61
C GLN A 105 1.49 19.55 -2.11
N MET A 106 1.50 18.38 -1.46
CA MET A 106 1.85 18.27 -0.04
C MET A 106 3.37 18.22 0.09
N ASP A 107 3.95 18.87 1.10
CA ASP A 107 5.36 18.67 1.39
C ASP A 107 5.59 17.32 2.09
N GLU A 108 6.85 16.93 2.20
CA GLU A 108 7.26 15.68 2.83
C GLU A 108 6.96 15.68 4.33
N GLU A 109 7.21 16.79 5.02
CA GLU A 109 6.94 16.95 6.46
C GLU A 109 5.46 16.72 6.80
N THR A 110 4.52 17.22 6.01
CA THR A 110 3.08 17.00 6.19
C THR A 110 2.73 15.52 5.98
N LEU A 111 3.35 14.86 5.02
CA LEU A 111 3.10 13.43 4.76
C LEU A 111 3.68 12.51 5.83
N GLU A 112 4.81 12.89 6.42
CA GLU A 112 5.47 12.14 7.49
C GLU A 112 4.79 12.34 8.84
N SER A 113 4.50 13.59 9.20
CA SER A 113 3.84 13.92 10.47
C SER A 113 2.37 13.52 10.51
N GLY A 114 1.70 13.48 9.35
CA GLY A 114 0.25 13.31 9.26
C GLY A 114 -0.54 14.52 9.78
N GLU A 115 0.13 15.61 10.18
CA GLU A 115 -0.48 16.79 10.79
C GLU A 115 -1.01 17.74 9.71
N VAL A 116 -2.25 17.49 9.27
CA VAL A 116 -2.95 18.36 8.32
C VAL A 116 -4.35 18.68 8.77
N ASP A 117 -4.78 19.91 8.50
CA ASP A 117 -6.17 20.31 8.66
C ASP A 117 -7.03 19.72 7.53
N LEU A 118 -7.58 18.53 7.79
CA LEU A 118 -8.42 17.79 6.83
C LEU A 118 -9.65 18.59 6.36
N ALA A 119 -10.11 19.59 7.11
CA ALA A 119 -11.25 20.41 6.71
C ALA A 119 -10.91 21.39 5.57
N LYS A 120 -9.62 21.69 5.37
CA LYS A 120 -9.13 22.56 4.30
C LYS A 120 -8.77 21.82 3.01
N LEU A 121 -8.70 20.48 3.06
CA LEU A 121 -8.40 19.66 1.89
C LEU A 121 -9.66 19.46 1.04
N SER A 122 -9.48 19.42 -0.28
CA SER A 122 -10.52 18.97 -1.19
C SER A 122 -10.89 17.50 -0.90
N ASP A 123 -12.13 17.10 -1.19
CA ASP A 123 -12.58 15.72 -0.95
C ASP A 123 -11.67 14.66 -1.61
N PRO A 124 -11.24 14.80 -2.88
CA PRO A 124 -10.31 13.85 -3.50
C PRO A 124 -8.96 13.81 -2.77
N THR A 125 -8.34 14.96 -2.51
CA THR A 125 -7.03 15.03 -1.83
C THR A 125 -7.10 14.43 -0.43
N ARG A 126 -8.16 14.77 0.31
CA ARG A 126 -8.40 14.25 1.66
C ARG A 126 -8.50 12.73 1.64
N ARG A 127 -9.26 12.15 0.71
CA ARG A 127 -9.43 10.70 0.61
C ARG A 127 -8.11 10.00 0.26
N SER A 128 -7.37 10.53 -0.72
CA SER A 128 -6.06 10.01 -1.10
C SER A 128 -5.06 10.10 0.06
N PHE A 129 -5.08 11.19 0.83
CA PHE A 129 -4.21 11.39 1.98
C PHE A 129 -4.56 10.42 3.13
N MET A 130 -5.85 10.24 3.43
CA MET A 130 -6.29 9.26 4.43
C MET A 130 -5.92 7.83 4.02
N CYS A 131 -6.04 7.50 2.73
CA CYS A 131 -5.58 6.22 2.21
C CYS A 131 -4.06 6.05 2.35
N TYR A 132 -3.30 7.10 2.06
CA TYR A 132 -1.85 7.10 2.21
C TYR A 132 -1.42 6.86 3.66
N LEU A 133 -2.05 7.54 4.62
CA LEU A 133 -1.78 7.34 6.05
C LEU A 133 -2.18 5.95 6.52
N PHE A 134 -3.36 5.46 6.12
CA PHE A 134 -3.81 4.11 6.46
C PHE A 134 -2.79 3.04 6.03
N LEU A 135 -2.29 3.12 4.80
CA LEU A 135 -1.28 2.21 4.29
C LEU A 135 0.06 2.34 5.04
N ALA A 136 0.45 3.57 5.42
CA ALA A 136 1.65 3.82 6.21
C ALA A 136 1.55 3.16 7.60
N THR A 137 0.43 3.36 8.29
CA THR A 137 0.16 2.75 9.60
C THR A 137 0.14 1.23 9.51
N LEU A 138 -0.46 0.67 8.45
CA LEU A 138 -0.48 -0.77 8.24
C LEU A 138 0.93 -1.34 8.04
N GLN A 139 1.78 -0.67 7.25
CA GLN A 139 3.18 -1.05 7.07
C GLN A 139 3.95 -1.01 8.38
N GLU A 140 3.83 0.09 9.13
CA GLU A 140 4.52 0.26 10.41
C GLU A 140 4.13 -0.86 11.39
N LEU A 141 2.84 -1.18 11.50
CA LEU A 141 2.34 -2.25 12.34
C LEU A 141 2.98 -3.61 11.99
N ILE A 142 3.07 -3.94 10.69
CA ILE A 142 3.66 -5.20 10.24
C ILE A 142 5.16 -5.24 10.55
N ILE A 143 5.89 -4.17 10.24
CA ILE A 143 7.34 -4.07 10.45
C ILE A 143 7.68 -4.24 11.94
N GLN A 144 6.94 -3.58 12.84
CA GLN A 144 7.13 -3.73 14.29
C GLN A 144 6.98 -5.19 14.76
N HIS A 145 6.05 -5.95 14.17
CA HIS A 145 5.84 -7.36 14.48
C HIS A 145 6.89 -8.28 13.84
N LEU A 146 7.43 -7.92 12.68
CA LEU A 146 8.57 -8.61 12.07
C LEU A 146 9.83 -8.42 12.93
N ASP A 147 10.16 -7.19 13.32
CA ASP A 147 11.36 -6.87 14.10
C ASP A 147 11.33 -7.50 15.49
N SER A 148 10.17 -7.49 16.16
CA SER A 148 10.02 -8.17 17.45
C SER A 148 10.22 -9.69 17.36
N SER A 149 9.95 -10.29 16.20
CA SER A 149 10.26 -11.70 15.95
C SER A 149 11.74 -11.97 15.68
N ILE A 150 12.52 -10.96 15.27
CA ILE A 150 13.98 -11.03 15.06
C ILE A 150 14.73 -10.89 16.41
N ILE A 151 14.21 -10.09 17.35
CA ILE A 151 14.86 -9.84 18.65
C ILE A 151 14.57 -10.97 19.68
N GLY A 152 13.57 -11.83 19.41
CA GLY A 152 13.19 -12.93 20.29
C GLY A 152 13.79 -14.28 19.90
N SER A 153 15.08 -14.50 20.19
CA SER A 153 15.72 -15.83 20.24
C SER A 153 16.62 -15.97 21.45
#